data_AF-A0A2U1MQ87-F1
#
_entry.id   AF-A0A2U1MQ87-F1
#
_cell.length_a   1.000
_cell.length_b   1.000
_cell.length_c   1.000
_cell.angle_alpha   90.00
_cell.angle_beta   90.00
_cell.angle_gamma   90.00
#
_symmetry.space_group_name_H-M   'P 1'
#
loop_
_entity.id
_entity.type
_entity.pdbx_description
1 polymer ?
#
loop_
_entity_poly.entity_id
_entity_poly.type
_entity_poly.pdbx_seq_one_letter_code
_entity_poly.pdbx_strand_id
1 'polypeptide(L)'
;MDYVSKDEPRLSDFVEKLRLLKIDVEADCPNPPSKNKADNLEELVGVPKPDVKTVNNPFVCNPKGRKKLRIKGGKEQALDKNSKNRNACSLCGETDGHNRRTCPKKFAEEAELDQAEVTREGDLDQLEITREEVSD
;
A
#
# COMPACT_ATOMS: atom_id res chain seq x y z
N MET A 1 68.15 4.51 20.71
CA MET A 1 67.49 5.78 20.30
C MET A 1 67.52 6.81 21.45
N ASP A 2 68.35 6.60 22.47
CA ASP A 2 68.29 7.31 23.75
C ASP A 2 69.22 8.52 23.85
N TYR A 3 69.97 8.80 22.78
CA TYR A 3 70.97 9.85 22.74
C TYR A 3 70.38 11.22 22.36
N VAL A 4 69.30 11.24 21.58
CA VAL A 4 68.64 12.49 21.17
C VAL A 4 67.69 13.01 22.25
N SER A 5 67.07 12.13 23.06
CA SER A 5 66.12 12.52 24.10
C SER A 5 66.72 13.27 25.29
N LYS A 6 68.06 13.27 25.43
CA LYS A 6 68.76 13.95 26.54
C LYS A 6 69.24 15.35 26.16
N ASP A 7 69.38 15.63 24.87
CA ASP A 7 69.79 16.93 24.33
C ASP A 7 68.54 17.71 23.88
N GLU A 8 67.98 18.52 24.78
CA GLU A 8 66.80 19.36 24.52
C GLU A 8 66.86 20.18 23.21
N PRO A 9 67.95 20.91 22.89
CA PRO A 9 68.01 21.70 21.64
C PRO A 9 68.05 20.83 20.38
N ARG A 10 68.67 19.66 20.48
CA ARG A 10 68.75 18.73 19.35
C ARG A 10 67.42 18.03 19.11
N LEU A 11 66.65 17.82 20.18
CA LEU A 11 65.29 17.31 20.11
C LEU A 11 64.33 18.35 19.49
N SER A 12 64.45 19.63 19.85
CA SER A 12 63.63 20.69 19.24
C SER A 12 63.87 20.80 17.73
N ASP A 13 65.15 20.82 17.31
CA ASP A 13 65.51 20.89 15.89
C ASP A 13 64.97 19.68 15.11
N PHE A 14 65.00 18.50 15.73
CA PHE A 14 64.47 17.29 15.11
C PHE A 14 62.95 17.35 14.94
N VAL A 15 62.22 17.81 15.96
CA VAL A 15 60.77 17.99 15.89
C VAL A 15 60.39 19.06 14.85
N GLU A 16 61.15 20.15 14.75
CA GLU A 16 60.94 21.16 13.71
C GLU A 16 61.15 20.60 12.31
N LYS A 17 62.22 19.84 12.08
CA LYS A 17 62.45 19.15 10.80
C LYS A 17 61.32 18.19 10.44
N LEU A 18 60.78 17.46 11.42
CA LEU A 18 59.62 16.60 11.19
C LEU A 18 58.35 17.39 10.84
N ARG A 19 58.14 18.54 11.47
CA ARG A 19 57.02 19.43 11.14
C ARG A 19 57.14 20.00 9.72
N LEU A 20 58.33 20.46 9.34
CA LEU A 20 58.62 20.97 8.00
C LEU A 20 58.40 19.86 6.95
N LEU A 21 58.96 18.68 7.17
CA LEU A 21 58.77 17.54 6.28
C LEU A 21 57.29 17.15 6.14
N LYS A 22 56.51 17.23 7.23
CA LYS A 22 55.07 16.98 7.18
C LYS A 22 54.35 18.01 6.30
N ILE A 23 54.71 19.29 6.42
CA ILE A 23 54.12 20.37 5.60
C ILE A 23 54.46 20.14 4.11
N ASP A 24 55.71 19.82 3.79
CA ASP A 24 56.14 19.56 2.42
C ASP A 24 55.37 18.36 1.82
N VAL A 25 55.19 17.28 2.59
CA VAL A 25 54.41 16.11 2.17
C VAL A 25 52.93 16.45 1.96
N GLU A 26 52.33 17.28 2.82
CA GLU A 26 50.95 17.73 2.68
C GLU A 26 50.76 18.68 1.49
N ALA A 27 51.78 19.45 1.12
CA ALA A 27 51.76 20.33 -0.05
C ALA A 27 51.91 19.56 -1.38
N ASP A 28 52.80 18.56 -1.42
CA ASP A 28 53.01 17.70 -2.61
C ASP A 28 51.82 16.78 -2.88
N CYS A 29 51.19 16.28 -1.82
CA CYS A 29 50.01 15.42 -1.88
C CYS A 29 48.84 16.10 -1.16
N PRO A 30 48.21 17.14 -1.76
CA PRO A 30 47.08 17.79 -1.14
C PRO A 30 46.00 16.75 -0.89
N ASN A 31 45.67 16.48 0.37
CA ASN A 31 44.59 15.58 0.72
C ASN A 31 43.30 16.19 0.17
N PRO A 32 42.70 15.63 -0.90
CA PRO A 32 41.52 16.24 -1.47
C PRO A 32 40.42 16.23 -0.41
N PRO A 33 39.67 17.33 -0.24
CA PRO A 33 38.56 17.33 0.68
C PRO A 33 37.62 16.18 0.30
N SER A 34 37.11 15.47 1.31
CA SER A 34 36.18 14.36 1.06
C SER A 34 34.92 14.91 0.39
N LYS A 35 34.80 14.70 -0.92
CA LYS A 35 33.61 15.06 -1.68
C LYS A 35 32.50 14.05 -1.39
N ASN A 36 31.24 14.48 -1.37
CA ASN A 36 30.13 13.54 -1.24
C ASN A 36 30.05 12.65 -2.49
N LYS A 37 29.47 11.46 -2.37
CA LYS A 37 29.33 10.52 -3.51
C LYS A 37 28.61 11.15 -4.71
N ALA A 38 27.66 12.05 -4.46
CA ALA A 38 26.93 12.76 -5.52
C ALA A 38 27.83 13.73 -6.29
N ASP A 39 28.64 14.51 -5.57
CA ASP A 39 29.54 15.51 -6.17
C ASP A 39 30.64 14.82 -7.01
N ASN A 40 31.14 13.66 -6.55
CA ASN A 40 32.07 12.84 -7.33
C ASN A 40 31.42 12.29 -8.62
N LEU A 41 30.13 11.94 -8.58
CA LEU A 41 29.38 11.45 -9.74
C LEU A 41 29.19 12.56 -10.78
N GLU A 42 28.87 13.78 -10.32
CA GLU A 42 28.75 14.96 -11.20
C GLU A 42 30.08 15.30 -11.88
N GLU A 43 31.20 15.27 -11.14
CA GLU A 43 32.53 15.48 -11.70
C GLU A 43 32.93 14.39 -12.71
N LEU A 44 32.63 13.11 -12.40
CA LEU A 44 32.98 11.98 -13.26
C LEU A 44 32.14 11.94 -14.54
N VAL A 45 30.85 12.26 -14.45
CA VAL A 45 29.91 12.20 -15.57
C VAL A 45 29.85 13.53 -16.33
N GLY A 46 30.28 14.64 -15.72
CA GLY A 46 30.23 15.99 -16.28
C GLY A 46 28.81 16.55 -16.42
N VAL A 47 27.83 15.91 -15.79
CA VAL A 47 26.41 16.27 -15.88
C VAL A 47 25.93 16.71 -14.50
N PRO A 48 25.38 17.94 -14.37
CA PRO A 48 24.90 18.42 -13.09
C PRO A 48 23.75 17.55 -12.60
N LYS A 49 23.68 17.35 -11.29
CA LYS A 49 22.60 16.60 -10.68
C LYS A 49 21.26 17.30 -10.97
N PRO A 50 20.26 16.60 -11.55
CA PRO A 50 18.97 17.20 -11.80
C PRO A 50 18.25 17.53 -10.49
N ASP A 51 17.61 18.70 -10.43
CA ASP A 51 16.83 19.16 -9.27
C ASP A 51 15.62 18.25 -8.98
N VAL A 52 15.02 17.72 -10.04
CA VAL A 52 13.82 16.87 -9.96
C VAL A 52 14.15 15.44 -10.41
N LYS A 53 13.91 14.49 -9.50
CA LYS A 53 14.07 13.05 -9.78
C LYS A 53 12.86 12.49 -10.53
N THR A 54 12.79 12.73 -11.83
CA THR A 54 11.75 12.14 -12.69
C THR A 54 12.16 10.73 -13.10
N VAL A 55 11.69 9.72 -12.36
CA VAL A 55 11.91 8.32 -12.72
C VAL A 55 10.81 7.90 -13.71
N ASN A 56 11.17 7.76 -14.99
CA ASN A 56 10.29 7.19 -16.00
C ASN A 56 10.24 5.67 -15.85
N ASN A 57 9.56 5.21 -14.80
CA ASN A 57 9.40 3.78 -14.59
C ASN A 57 8.54 3.22 -15.75
N PRO A 58 8.99 2.18 -16.47
CA PRO A 58 8.18 1.62 -17.54
C PRO A 58 6.85 1.11 -16.97
N PHE A 59 5.76 1.35 -17.69
CA PHE A 59 4.50 0.71 -17.37
C PHE A 59 4.67 -0.80 -17.38
N VAL A 60 4.21 -1.44 -16.31
CA VAL A 60 4.27 -2.87 -15.99
C VAL A 60 4.62 -3.74 -17.19
N CYS A 61 5.83 -4.29 -17.19
CA CYS A 61 6.25 -5.25 -18.22
C CYS A 61 5.27 -6.44 -18.17
N ASN A 62 4.59 -6.73 -19.27
CA ASN A 62 3.66 -7.85 -19.34
C ASN A 62 4.39 -9.12 -18.89
N PRO A 63 3.80 -9.95 -18.00
CA PRO A 63 4.42 -11.22 -17.63
C PRO A 63 4.68 -11.98 -18.91
N LYS A 64 5.92 -12.48 -19.09
CA LYS A 64 6.39 -13.08 -20.34
C LYS A 64 5.29 -13.95 -20.99
N GLY A 65 4.87 -13.59 -22.20
CA GLY A 65 3.86 -14.30 -22.99
C GLY A 65 2.50 -13.61 -23.08
N ARG A 66 1.78 -13.82 -24.19
CA ARG A 66 0.38 -13.40 -24.32
C ARG A 66 -0.40 -14.13 -23.21
N LYS A 67 -1.13 -13.41 -22.35
CA LYS A 67 -1.94 -14.01 -21.26
C LYS A 67 -2.84 -15.17 -21.73
N LYS A 68 -3.32 -15.11 -22.97
CA LYS A 68 -4.12 -16.18 -23.63
C LYS A 68 -3.32 -17.45 -23.99
N LEU A 69 -2.01 -17.34 -24.16
CA LEU A 69 -1.10 -18.45 -24.48
C LEU A 69 -0.33 -18.95 -23.25
N ARG A 70 -0.54 -18.36 -22.07
CA ARG A 70 0.07 -18.83 -20.84
C ARG A 70 -0.53 -20.20 -20.50
N ILE A 71 0.31 -21.23 -20.54
CA ILE A 71 -0.06 -22.57 -20.09
C ILE A 71 -0.34 -22.49 -18.57
N LYS A 72 -1.59 -22.76 -18.17
CA LYS A 72 -1.98 -22.82 -16.76
C LYS A 72 -1.40 -24.08 -16.11
N GLY A 73 -0.82 -23.94 -14.92
CA GLY A 73 -0.37 -25.09 -14.13
C GLY A 73 -1.55 -25.96 -13.68
N GLY A 74 -1.30 -27.23 -13.37
CA GLY A 74 -2.37 -28.18 -12.97
C GLY A 74 -3.18 -27.70 -11.76
N LYS A 75 -2.53 -27.07 -10.77
CA LYS A 75 -3.19 -26.48 -9.60
C LYS A 75 -4.16 -25.35 -10.00
N GLU A 76 -3.76 -24.47 -10.92
CA GLU A 76 -4.62 -23.37 -11.39
C GLU A 76 -5.84 -23.91 -12.15
N GLN A 77 -5.62 -24.90 -13.03
CA GLN A 77 -6.72 -25.53 -13.77
C GLN A 77 -7.72 -26.23 -12.84
N ALA A 78 -7.23 -26.86 -11.77
CA ALA A 78 -8.09 -27.50 -10.77
C ALA A 78 -8.94 -26.48 -10.00
N LEU A 79 -8.37 -25.32 -9.66
CA LEU A 79 -9.09 -24.24 -8.98
C LEU A 79 -10.18 -23.62 -9.87
N ASP A 80 -9.87 -23.35 -11.13
CA ASP A 80 -10.86 -22.84 -12.10
C ASP A 80 -12.02 -23.82 -12.33
N LYS A 81 -11.73 -25.13 -12.41
CA LYS A 81 -12.78 -26.16 -12.55
C LYS A 81 -13.60 -26.34 -11.28
N ASN A 82 -13.03 -26.03 -10.11
CA ASN A 82 -13.70 -26.16 -8.82
C ASN A 82 -14.48 -24.89 -8.42
N SER A 83 -14.45 -23.81 -9.22
CA SER A 83 -15.36 -22.69 -9.02
C SER A 83 -16.77 -23.09 -9.46
N LYS A 84 -17.41 -23.98 -8.71
CA LYS A 84 -18.83 -24.25 -8.85
C LYS A 84 -19.56 -22.94 -8.55
N ASN A 85 -20.37 -22.51 -9.49
CA ASN A 85 -21.34 -21.44 -9.28
C ASN A 85 -22.14 -21.74 -8.02
N ARG A 86 -22.21 -20.76 -7.10
CA ARG A 86 -23.13 -20.86 -5.96
C ARG A 86 -24.55 -20.94 -6.53
N ASN A 87 -25.32 -21.95 -6.13
CA ASN A 87 -26.69 -22.10 -6.61
C ASN A 87 -27.48 -20.83 -6.26
N ALA A 88 -28.12 -20.23 -7.27
CA ALA A 88 -29.02 -19.11 -7.05
C ALA A 88 -30.23 -19.57 -6.22
N CYS A 89 -30.69 -18.71 -5.31
CA CYS A 89 -31.92 -18.93 -4.58
C CYS A 89 -33.10 -18.96 -5.56
N SER A 90 -33.91 -20.01 -5.54
CA SER A 90 -35.06 -20.13 -6.46
C SER A 90 -36.23 -19.18 -6.14
N LEU A 91 -36.19 -18.44 -5.04
CA LEU A 91 -37.19 -17.40 -4.72
C LEU A 91 -36.77 -16.02 -5.22
N CYS A 92 -35.54 -15.59 -4.90
CA CYS A 92 -35.10 -14.23 -5.19
C CYS A 92 -34.05 -14.13 -6.30
N GLY A 93 -33.54 -15.26 -6.80
CA GLY A 93 -32.51 -15.33 -7.84
C GLY A 93 -31.08 -15.01 -7.37
N GLU A 94 -30.88 -14.62 -6.12
CA GLU A 94 -29.57 -14.19 -5.62
C GLU A 94 -28.64 -15.38 -5.31
N THR A 95 -27.34 -15.20 -5.54
CA THR A 95 -26.30 -16.22 -5.29
C THR A 95 -25.54 -16.02 -3.98
N ASP A 96 -26.07 -15.17 -3.09
CA ASP A 96 -25.44 -14.72 -1.83
C ASP A 96 -25.40 -15.79 -0.72
N GLY A 97 -25.35 -17.08 -1.10
CA GLY A 97 -25.10 -18.18 -0.16
C GLY A 97 -26.32 -18.63 0.64
N HIS A 98 -27.53 -18.24 0.25
CA HIS A 98 -28.78 -18.73 0.85
C HIS A 98 -29.60 -19.54 -0.17
N ASN A 99 -30.55 -20.34 0.33
CA ASN A 99 -31.47 -21.11 -0.51
C ASN A 99 -32.92 -20.65 -0.27
N ARG A 100 -33.88 -21.21 -1.00
CA ARG A 100 -35.30 -20.87 -0.86
C ARG A 100 -35.83 -20.99 0.57
N ARG A 101 -35.31 -21.91 1.38
CA ARG A 101 -35.78 -22.11 2.77
C ARG A 101 -35.25 -21.04 3.72
N THR A 102 -34.08 -20.47 3.43
CA THR A 102 -33.42 -19.43 4.23
C THR A 102 -33.42 -18.06 3.54
N CYS A 103 -34.30 -17.85 2.57
CA CYS A 103 -34.35 -16.61 1.81
C CYS A 103 -34.84 -15.45 2.68
N PRO A 104 -34.07 -14.36 2.84
CA PRO A 104 -34.45 -13.23 3.68
C PRO A 104 -35.70 -12.51 3.16
N LYS A 105 -35.92 -12.49 1.84
CA LYS A 105 -37.13 -11.90 1.23
C LYS A 105 -38.41 -12.63 1.63
N LYS A 106 -38.33 -13.92 1.94
CA LYS A 106 -39.48 -14.70 2.41
C LYS A 106 -40.04 -14.14 3.73
N PHE A 107 -39.15 -13.69 4.63
CA PHE A 107 -39.54 -13.15 5.93
C PHE A 107 -39.97 -11.67 5.86
N ALA A 108 -39.57 -10.95 4.80
CA ALA A 108 -40.00 -9.57 4.59
C ALA A 108 -41.46 -9.49 4.13
N GLU A 109 -41.90 -10.44 3.30
CA GLU A 109 -43.28 -10.51 2.79
C GLU A 109 -44.31 -10.86 3.90
N GLU A 110 -43.92 -11.69 4.87
CA GLU A 110 -44.77 -12.04 6.02
C GLU A 110 -44.98 -10.86 6.97
N ALA A 111 -44.02 -9.93 7.10
CA ALA A 111 -44.11 -8.76 7.99
C ALA A 111 -44.98 -7.61 7.44
N GLU A 112 -45.24 -7.59 6.13
CA GLU A 112 -46.07 -6.57 5.47
C GLU A 112 -47.56 -6.92 5.54
N LEU A 113 -47.90 -8.22 5.55
CA LEU A 113 -49.27 -8.71 5.70
C LEU A 113 -49.84 -8.46 7.11
N ASP A 114 -49.02 -8.62 8.15
CA ASP A 114 -49.44 -8.33 9.54
C ASP A 114 -49.75 -6.83 9.75
N GLN A 115 -49.04 -5.92 9.09
CA GLN A 115 -49.28 -4.48 9.20
C GLN A 115 -50.57 -4.06 8.47
N ALA A 116 -50.88 -4.70 7.34
CA ALA A 116 -52.13 -4.48 6.61
C ALA A 116 -53.35 -5.09 7.31
N GLU A 117 -53.17 -6.03 8.25
CA GLU A 117 -54.22 -6.56 9.13
C GLU A 117 -54.60 -5.59 10.24
N VAL A 118 -53.60 -5.00 10.88
CA VAL A 118 -53.81 -4.04 11.98
C VAL A 118 -54.51 -2.76 11.48
N THR A 119 -54.27 -2.32 10.25
CA THR A 119 -54.93 -1.12 9.70
C THR A 119 -56.40 -1.30 9.38
N ARG A 120 -56.85 -2.52 9.04
CA ARG A 120 -58.27 -2.78 8.68
C ARG A 120 -59.18 -2.92 9.89
N GLU A 121 -58.64 -3.28 11.05
CA GLU A 121 -59.41 -3.33 12.30
C GLU A 121 -59.57 -1.93 12.93
N GLY A 122 -58.55 -1.07 12.88
CA GLY A 122 -58.61 0.28 13.46
C GLY A 122 -59.53 1.29 12.74
N ASP A 123 -59.91 1.02 11.49
CA ASP A 123 -60.83 1.87 10.72
C ASP A 123 -62.32 1.52 10.97
N LEU A 124 -62.63 0.31 11.45
CA LEU A 124 -64.01 -0.08 11.77
C LEU A 124 -64.51 0.55 13.07
N ASP A 125 -63.63 0.68 14.07
CA ASP A 125 -63.98 1.28 15.37
C ASP A 125 -64.31 2.78 15.27
N GLN A 126 -63.69 3.50 14.33
CA GLN A 126 -63.96 4.93 14.11
C GLN A 126 -65.27 5.19 13.36
N LEU A 127 -65.76 4.21 12.59
CA LEU A 127 -67.04 4.29 11.86
C LEU A 127 -68.24 3.96 12.75
N GLU A 128 -68.06 3.23 13.84
CA GLU A 128 -69.13 2.98 14.83
C GLU A 128 -69.34 4.20 15.74
N ILE A 129 -68.27 4.89 16.16
CA ILE A 129 -68.37 6.11 17.00
C ILE A 129 -69.08 7.25 16.27
N THR A 130 -68.84 7.41 14.96
CA THR A 130 -69.46 8.50 14.16
C THR A 130 -70.94 8.28 13.82
N ARG A 131 -71.47 7.06 14.04
CA ARG A 131 -72.90 6.75 13.80
C ARG A 131 -73.78 7.07 15.02
N GLU A 132 -73.22 7.09 16.22
CA GLU A 132 -73.97 7.43 17.44
C GLU A 132 -74.12 8.96 17.65
N GLU A 133 -73.22 9.80 17.12
CA GLU A 133 -73.25 11.26 17.33
C GLU A 133 -74.20 12.04 16.40
N VAL A 134 -74.91 11.38 15.47
CA VAL A 134 -75.80 12.04 14.48
C VAL A 134 -77.29 11.85 14.80
N SER A 135 -77.63 11.20 15.92
CA SER A 135 -79.03 11.05 16.39
C SER A 135 -79.26 11.71 17.75
N ASP A 136 -79.23 13.04 17.81
CA ASP A 136 -79.87 13.85 18.87
C ASP A 136 -80.40 15.16 18.28
#